data_AF-A0A524J2J4-F1
#
_entry.id   AF-A0A524J2J4-F1
#
_cell.length_a   1.000
_cell.length_b   1.000
_cell.length_c   1.000
_cell.angle_alpha   90.00
_cell.angle_beta   90.00
_cell.angle_gamma   90.00
#
_symmetry.space_group_name_H-M   'P 1'
#
loop_
_entity.id
_entity.type
_entity.pdbx_description
1 polymer ?
#
loop_
_entity_poly.entity_id
_entity_poly.type
_entity_poly.pdbx_seq_one_letter_code
_entity_poly.pdbx_strand_id
1 'polypeptide(L)'
;MKRISIVLSVVLALSMLLASCAPATTTEAPTMAPTKAPTMAPTAAPTMDAAAVAATLPRNETLYFNGQQWGPVVCWNPYSSNCNNAMADVQQDNARVTMFETPYLYNMLDGKVYPLLADGPFTWDAGMTEITFKLNAAAKWSDGTPVTAEDVAYTWASHVKYNTQFGAANKDFIDTIEAVDPQTVVVKAKLGADGKAVNPLIVNAYLSSNYVIQKAWTETLEARTAGDAAAFMADVADDAVYSG
;
A
#
# COMPACT_ATOMS: atom_id res chain seq x y z
N MET A 1 -8.69 29.30 51.68
CA MET A 1 -8.11 28.37 50.68
C MET A 1 -8.58 28.65 49.25
N LYS A 2 -9.89 28.76 48.94
CA LYS A 2 -10.37 29.05 47.56
C LYS A 2 -9.90 30.39 46.93
N ARG A 3 -9.69 31.46 47.71
CA ARG A 3 -9.21 32.75 47.17
C ARG A 3 -7.71 32.79 46.83
N ILE A 4 -6.90 31.92 47.46
CA ILE A 4 -5.46 31.82 47.18
C ILE A 4 -5.21 30.99 45.91
N SER A 5 -6.03 29.95 45.68
CA SER A 5 -5.94 29.13 44.47
C SER A 5 -6.33 29.86 43.17
N ILE A 6 -7.24 30.84 43.24
CA ILE A 6 -7.64 31.64 42.07
C ILE A 6 -6.54 32.65 41.71
N VAL A 7 -5.92 33.30 42.69
CA VAL A 7 -4.80 34.23 42.45
C VAL A 7 -3.57 33.49 41.90
N LEU A 8 -3.28 32.28 42.39
CA LEU A 8 -2.19 31.45 41.89
C LEU A 8 -2.43 30.96 40.45
N SER A 9 -3.68 30.67 40.09
CA SER A 9 -4.05 30.21 38.74
C SER A 9 -4.02 31.34 37.70
N VAL A 10 -4.39 32.56 38.09
CA VAL A 10 -4.30 33.75 37.22
C VAL A 10 -2.85 34.16 36.99
N VAL A 11 -1.98 34.06 38.00
CA VAL A 11 -0.54 34.35 37.86
C VAL A 11 0.18 33.31 36.99
N LEU A 12 -0.24 32.04 37.03
CA LEU A 12 0.32 30.98 36.17
C LEU A 12 -0.14 31.10 34.71
N ALA A 13 -1.37 31.56 34.47
CA ALA A 13 -1.89 31.77 33.12
C ALA A 13 -1.30 33.03 32.46
N LEU A 14 -1.01 34.08 33.24
CA LEU A 14 -0.39 35.31 32.72
C LEU A 14 1.11 35.15 32.45
N SER A 15 1.81 34.25 33.15
CA SER A 15 3.23 33.97 32.89
C SER A 15 3.49 33.14 31.62
N MET A 16 2.49 32.37 31.15
CA MET A 16 2.58 31.62 29.89
C MET A 16 2.32 32.48 28.63
N LEU A 17 1.73 33.67 28.79
CA LEU A 17 1.42 34.59 27.69
C LEU A 17 2.55 35.59 27.35
N LEU A 18 3.62 35.65 28.16
CA LEU A 18 4.72 36.63 28.01
C LEU A 18 6.04 36.02 27.50
N ALA A 19 6.07 34.72 27.18
CA ALA A 19 7.28 34.03 26.69
C ALA A 19 7.28 33.77 25.17
N SER A 20 6.26 34.19 24.41
CA SER A 20 6.17 33.92 22.97
C SER A 20 6.83 34.95 22.05
N CYS A 21 7.44 36.00 22.60
CA CYS A 21 8.18 37.00 21.84
C CYS A 21 9.56 37.26 22.45
N ALA A 22 10.48 36.32 22.24
CA ALA A 22 11.91 36.58 22.31
C ALA A 22 12.57 36.01 21.05
N PRO A 23 13.41 36.77 20.32
CA PRO A 23 14.22 36.21 19.26
C PRO A 23 15.21 35.22 19.86
N ALA A 24 15.26 34.00 19.33
CA ALA A 24 16.23 33.01 19.74
C ALA A 24 17.65 33.52 19.45
N THR A 25 18.44 33.72 20.51
CA THR A 25 19.90 33.88 20.41
C THR A 25 20.51 32.57 19.94
N THR A 26 21.11 32.57 18.77
CA THR A 26 21.92 31.46 18.24
C THR A 26 23.20 31.32 19.06
N THR A 27 23.31 30.23 19.82
CA THR A 27 24.59 29.73 20.34
C THR A 27 25.32 29.03 19.20
N GLU A 28 26.52 29.50 18.87
CA GLU A 28 27.40 28.94 17.85
C GLU A 28 28.00 27.62 18.38
N ALA A 29 27.61 26.49 17.79
CA ALA A 29 28.27 25.20 17.97
C ALA A 29 29.48 25.12 17.03
N PRO A 30 30.58 24.45 17.43
CA PRO A 30 31.80 24.41 16.62
C PRO A 30 31.54 23.73 15.27
N THR A 31 31.90 24.43 14.20
CA THR A 31 31.80 24.00 12.81
C THR A 31 32.67 22.77 12.54
N MET A 32 32.06 21.60 12.44
CA MET A 32 32.64 20.50 11.66
C MET A 32 32.24 20.70 10.19
N ALA A 33 33.24 20.83 9.32
CA ALA A 33 33.03 20.96 7.89
C ALA A 33 32.22 19.76 7.36
N PRO A 34 31.10 19.98 6.64
CA PRO A 34 30.39 18.89 5.99
C PRO A 34 31.25 18.37 4.83
N THR A 35 31.67 17.11 4.92
CA THR A 35 32.17 16.36 3.76
C THR A 35 31.06 16.34 2.72
N LYS A 36 31.25 17.06 1.60
CA LYS A 36 30.37 17.01 0.44
C LYS A 36 30.31 15.57 -0.07
N ALA A 37 29.23 14.86 0.25
CA ALA A 37 28.78 13.78 -0.61
C ALA A 37 28.48 14.39 -2.00
N PRO A 38 28.83 13.72 -3.11
CA PRO A 38 28.51 14.22 -4.43
C PRO A 38 27.00 14.29 -4.58
N THR A 39 26.45 15.51 -4.55
CA THR A 39 25.09 15.79 -5.00
C THR A 39 25.06 15.51 -6.49
N MET A 40 24.53 14.35 -6.89
CA MET A 40 24.06 14.17 -8.26
C MET A 40 22.99 15.23 -8.50
N ALA A 41 23.23 16.13 -9.46
CA ALA A 41 22.21 17.05 -9.92
C ALA A 41 21.00 16.23 -10.37
N PRO A 42 19.76 16.60 -10.00
CA PRO A 42 18.58 15.96 -10.57
C PRO A 42 18.69 16.10 -12.09
N THR A 43 18.71 14.96 -12.78
CA THR A 43 18.51 14.95 -14.22
C THR A 43 17.14 15.57 -14.44
N ALA A 44 17.10 16.78 -15.02
CA ALA A 44 15.85 17.43 -15.34
C ALA A 44 15.11 16.51 -16.31
N ALA A 45 14.04 15.86 -15.82
CA ALA A 45 13.13 15.14 -16.69
C ALA A 45 12.68 16.11 -17.80
N PRO A 46 12.56 15.65 -19.06
CA PRO A 46 12.08 16.51 -20.13
C PRO A 46 10.73 17.09 -19.70
N THR A 47 10.65 18.42 -19.66
CA THR A 47 9.39 19.14 -19.44
C THR A 47 8.51 18.90 -20.66
N MET A 48 7.68 17.86 -20.60
CA MET A 48 6.61 17.66 -21.57
C MET A 48 5.56 18.74 -21.34
N ASP A 49 5.22 19.49 -22.39
CA ASP A 49 4.08 20.38 -22.35
C ASP A 49 2.80 19.53 -22.26
N ALA A 50 2.15 19.57 -21.10
CA ALA A 50 0.93 18.82 -20.84
C ALA A 50 -0.19 19.16 -21.84
N ALA A 51 -0.24 20.40 -22.33
CA ALA A 51 -1.22 20.80 -23.35
C ALA A 51 -0.91 20.16 -24.70
N ALA A 52 0.38 20.10 -25.08
CA ALA A 52 0.82 19.42 -26.29
C ALA A 52 0.53 17.90 -26.21
N VAL A 53 0.83 17.25 -25.08
CA VAL A 53 0.49 15.82 -24.88
C VAL A 53 -1.03 15.61 -24.93
N ALA A 54 -1.81 16.46 -24.27
CA ALA A 54 -3.27 16.34 -24.32
C ALA A 54 -3.81 16.49 -25.76
N ALA A 55 -3.21 17.37 -26.57
CA ALA A 55 -3.62 17.59 -27.96
C ALA A 55 -3.27 16.41 -28.89
N THR A 56 -2.33 15.54 -28.53
CA THR A 56 -2.01 14.33 -29.32
C THR A 56 -2.91 13.14 -29.01
N LEU A 57 -3.67 13.16 -27.91
CA LEU A 57 -4.55 12.07 -27.51
C LEU A 57 -5.91 12.14 -28.22
N PRO A 58 -6.40 11.05 -28.85
CA PRO A 58 -7.71 11.04 -29.51
C PRO A 58 -8.84 11.29 -28.50
N ARG A 59 -9.56 12.41 -28.66
CA ARG A 59 -10.53 12.88 -27.66
C ARG A 59 -11.67 11.89 -27.38
N ASN A 60 -12.11 11.15 -28.40
CA ASN A 60 -13.18 10.15 -28.33
C ASN A 60 -12.74 8.81 -27.72
N GLU A 61 -11.44 8.62 -27.50
CA GLU A 61 -10.86 7.39 -26.90
C GLU A 61 -10.10 7.69 -25.60
N THR A 62 -10.14 8.95 -25.13
CA THR A 62 -9.40 9.40 -23.94
C THR A 62 -10.36 9.91 -22.85
N LEU A 63 -10.25 9.29 -21.67
CA LEU A 63 -10.87 9.80 -20.45
C LEU A 63 -9.87 10.70 -19.70
N TYR A 64 -10.20 11.99 -19.61
CA TYR A 64 -9.46 12.91 -18.74
C TYR A 64 -10.03 12.84 -17.32
N PHE A 65 -9.18 12.49 -16.36
CA PHE A 65 -9.50 12.39 -14.94
C PHE A 65 -8.70 13.41 -14.14
N ASN A 66 -9.31 14.00 -13.11
CA ASN A 66 -8.67 14.98 -12.22
C ASN A 66 -9.32 14.92 -10.82
N GLY A 67 -8.64 15.49 -9.82
CA GLY A 67 -9.14 15.69 -8.46
C GLY A 67 -8.50 14.78 -7.40
N GLN A 68 -7.61 13.87 -7.80
CA GLN A 68 -6.91 12.97 -6.87
C GLN A 68 -5.39 12.97 -7.00
N GLN A 69 -4.84 13.49 -8.10
CA GLN A 69 -3.39 13.63 -8.28
C GLN A 69 -2.95 15.06 -7.96
N TRP A 70 -2.21 15.24 -6.87
CA TRP A 70 -1.84 16.56 -6.32
C TRP A 70 -0.37 16.95 -6.52
N GLY A 71 0.39 16.12 -7.24
CA GLY A 71 1.78 16.35 -7.59
C GLY A 71 2.23 15.37 -8.67
N PRO A 72 3.50 15.41 -9.10
CA PRO A 72 4.03 14.42 -10.02
C PRO A 72 3.89 12.99 -9.48
N VAL A 73 3.70 12.02 -10.38
CA VAL A 73 3.75 10.59 -10.01
C VAL A 73 5.18 10.25 -9.59
N VAL A 74 5.32 9.56 -8.46
CA VAL A 74 6.62 9.24 -7.85
C VAL A 74 7.08 7.83 -8.18
N CYS A 75 6.16 6.85 -8.19
CA CYS A 75 6.46 5.45 -8.45
C CYS A 75 5.20 4.61 -8.74
N TRP A 76 5.43 3.35 -9.06
CA TRP A 76 4.44 2.33 -9.45
C TRP A 76 4.54 1.05 -8.60
N ASN A 77 5.23 1.10 -7.47
CA ASN A 77 5.56 -0.05 -6.65
C ASN A 77 4.42 -0.41 -5.67
N PRO A 78 3.71 -1.54 -5.87
CA PRO A 78 2.56 -1.93 -5.03
C PRO A 78 2.95 -2.32 -3.59
N TYR A 79 4.25 -2.42 -3.28
CA TYR A 79 4.77 -2.63 -1.93
C TYR A 79 5.11 -1.33 -1.20
N SER A 80 5.19 -0.21 -1.92
CA SER A 80 5.59 1.07 -1.34
C SER A 80 4.45 1.72 -0.57
N SER A 81 4.80 2.51 0.44
CA SER A 81 3.86 3.48 1.06
C SER A 81 4.11 4.91 0.57
N ASN A 82 5.09 5.09 -0.32
CA ASN A 82 5.51 6.38 -0.84
C ASN A 82 4.97 6.66 -2.26
N CYS A 83 4.43 5.66 -2.95
CA CYS A 83 3.79 5.86 -4.24
C CYS A 83 2.50 6.66 -4.08
N ASN A 84 2.24 7.53 -5.06
CA ASN A 84 1.16 8.51 -5.02
C ASN A 84 0.34 8.54 -6.32
N ASN A 85 0.42 7.48 -7.13
CA ASN A 85 -0.28 7.41 -8.40
C ASN A 85 -1.77 7.14 -8.15
N ALA A 86 -2.58 8.19 -8.21
CA ALA A 86 -4.01 8.12 -7.87
C ALA A 86 -4.84 7.17 -8.75
N MET A 87 -4.30 6.73 -9.89
CA MET A 87 -4.95 5.76 -10.77
C MET A 87 -4.36 4.36 -10.61
N ALA A 88 -3.06 4.21 -10.40
CA ALA A 88 -2.43 2.89 -10.37
C ALA A 88 -2.41 2.24 -8.98
N ASP A 89 -2.24 3.02 -7.91
CA ASP A 89 -1.90 2.51 -6.58
C ASP A 89 -2.69 3.24 -5.48
N VAL A 90 -3.84 2.66 -5.14
CA VAL A 90 -4.71 3.14 -4.05
C VAL A 90 -5.34 1.93 -3.36
N GLN A 91 -4.69 1.42 -2.31
CA GLN A 91 -5.20 0.35 -1.44
C GLN A 91 -5.59 0.95 -0.08
N GLN A 92 -6.89 1.16 0.14
CA GLN A 92 -7.48 1.59 1.40
C GLN A 92 -8.65 0.64 1.75
N ASP A 93 -9.71 1.13 2.41
CA ASP A 93 -10.95 0.36 2.64
C ASP A 93 -11.60 -0.16 1.33
N ASN A 94 -11.24 0.44 0.21
CA ASN A 94 -11.51 -0.05 -1.13
C ASN A 94 -10.24 0.09 -1.98
N ALA A 95 -9.89 -0.95 -2.72
CA ALA A 95 -8.77 -0.93 -3.65
C ALA A 95 -9.20 -0.37 -5.01
N ARG A 96 -8.41 0.54 -5.58
CA ARG A 96 -8.56 0.93 -6.98
C ARG A 96 -7.87 -0.10 -7.87
N VAL A 97 -8.63 -0.72 -8.76
CA VAL A 97 -8.18 -1.92 -9.47
C VAL A 97 -7.90 -1.70 -10.96
N THR A 98 -7.47 -0.49 -11.36
CA THR A 98 -7.23 -0.17 -12.78
C THR A 98 -5.87 -0.61 -13.33
N MET A 99 -4.92 -0.99 -12.47
CA MET A 99 -3.63 -1.53 -12.88
C MET A 99 -3.33 -2.81 -12.10
N PHE A 100 -3.29 -2.73 -10.77
CA PHE A 100 -3.20 -3.91 -9.91
C PHE A 100 -4.59 -4.31 -9.43
N GLU A 101 -4.93 -5.59 -9.54
CA GLU A 101 -6.24 -6.09 -9.13
C GLU A 101 -6.17 -6.88 -7.81
N THR A 102 -7.30 -6.96 -7.13
CA THR A 102 -7.51 -7.79 -5.95
C THR A 102 -8.20 -9.10 -6.33
N PRO A 103 -8.20 -10.13 -5.46
CA PRO A 103 -9.02 -11.33 -5.68
C PRO A 103 -10.52 -11.01 -5.85
N TYR A 104 -11.03 -10.10 -5.02
CA TYR A 104 -12.42 -9.65 -5.01
C TYR A 104 -12.52 -8.13 -4.99
N LEU A 105 -13.53 -7.56 -5.64
CA LEU A 105 -13.83 -6.14 -5.59
C LEU A 105 -14.95 -5.86 -4.58
N TYR A 106 -14.69 -5.01 -3.60
CA TYR A 106 -15.74 -4.48 -2.72
C TYR A 106 -16.51 -3.37 -3.43
N ASN A 107 -17.84 -3.43 -3.41
CA ASN A 107 -18.71 -2.37 -3.90
C ASN A 107 -19.26 -1.56 -2.72
N MET A 108 -18.78 -0.33 -2.59
CA MET A 108 -19.19 0.56 -1.49
C MET A 108 -20.67 0.97 -1.53
N LEU A 109 -21.35 0.80 -2.67
CA LEU A 109 -22.76 1.20 -2.83
C LEU A 109 -23.74 0.17 -2.25
N ASP A 110 -23.41 -1.11 -2.30
CA ASP A 110 -24.26 -2.20 -1.81
C ASP A 110 -23.62 -3.04 -0.70
N GLY A 111 -22.36 -2.76 -0.38
CA GLY A 111 -21.60 -3.44 0.67
C GLY A 111 -21.23 -4.88 0.34
N LYS A 112 -21.31 -5.30 -0.93
CA LYS A 112 -21.00 -6.67 -1.36
C LYS A 112 -19.60 -6.77 -1.94
N VAL A 113 -19.09 -8.00 -1.95
CA VAL A 113 -17.84 -8.39 -2.60
C VAL A 113 -18.15 -9.19 -3.86
N TYR A 114 -17.51 -8.81 -4.96
CA TYR A 114 -17.69 -9.40 -6.28
C TYR A 114 -16.38 -10.06 -6.74
N PRO A 115 -16.41 -11.22 -7.40
CA PRO A 115 -15.20 -11.81 -7.95
C PRO A 115 -14.53 -10.88 -8.97
N LEU A 116 -13.20 -10.73 -8.88
CA LEU A 116 -12.39 -9.99 -9.85
C LEU A 116 -11.34 -10.93 -10.46
N LEU A 117 -10.19 -11.12 -9.81
CA LEU A 117 -9.25 -12.19 -10.18
C LEU A 117 -9.77 -13.58 -9.78
N ALA A 118 -10.68 -13.65 -8.80
CA ALA A 118 -11.32 -14.90 -8.40
C ALA A 118 -12.40 -15.35 -9.40
N ASP A 119 -12.64 -16.66 -9.46
CA ASP A 119 -13.75 -17.30 -10.16
C ASP A 119 -14.82 -17.74 -9.15
N GLY A 120 -15.81 -16.86 -8.95
CA GLY A 120 -16.93 -17.11 -8.04
C GLY A 120 -16.64 -16.77 -6.57
N PRO A 121 -17.61 -17.05 -5.68
CA PRO A 121 -17.52 -16.68 -4.28
C PRO A 121 -16.46 -17.51 -3.54
N PHE A 122 -15.84 -16.91 -2.53
CA PHE A 122 -15.04 -17.65 -1.57
C PHE A 122 -15.95 -18.40 -0.59
N THR A 123 -15.40 -19.40 0.09
CA THR A 123 -16.09 -20.16 1.13
C THR A 123 -15.30 -20.14 2.42
N TRP A 124 -16.00 -19.92 3.54
CA TRP A 124 -15.47 -20.17 4.86
C TRP A 124 -15.66 -21.65 5.25
N ASP A 125 -14.71 -22.19 6.00
CA ASP A 125 -14.95 -23.40 6.78
C ASP A 125 -16.00 -23.14 7.89
N ALA A 126 -16.47 -24.21 8.55
CA ALA A 126 -17.49 -24.10 9.59
C ALA A 126 -17.04 -23.28 10.82
N GLY A 127 -15.73 -23.21 11.08
CA GLY A 127 -15.16 -22.48 12.20
C GLY A 127 -14.83 -21.01 11.93
N MET A 128 -14.99 -20.53 10.68
CA MET A 128 -14.49 -19.23 10.22
C MET A 128 -12.99 -19.03 10.49
N THR A 129 -12.22 -20.09 10.27
CA THR A 129 -10.76 -20.16 10.44
C THR A 129 -10.01 -20.18 9.11
N GLU A 130 -10.65 -20.62 8.02
CA GLU A 130 -10.05 -20.71 6.70
C GLU A 130 -11.01 -20.20 5.61
N ILE A 131 -10.49 -19.38 4.70
CA ILE A 131 -11.18 -19.01 3.46
C ILE A 131 -10.56 -19.77 2.30
N THR A 132 -11.39 -20.39 1.46
CA THR A 132 -10.96 -20.99 0.18
C THR A 132 -11.58 -20.25 -0.99
N PHE A 133 -10.81 -19.97 -2.03
CA PHE A 133 -11.31 -19.49 -3.31
C PHE A 133 -10.49 -19.99 -4.49
N LYS A 134 -11.05 -19.85 -5.69
CA LYS A 134 -10.39 -20.18 -6.95
C LYS A 134 -10.10 -18.94 -7.76
N LEU A 135 -8.98 -18.93 -8.47
CA LEU A 135 -8.62 -17.92 -9.45
C LEU A 135 -9.24 -18.23 -10.81
N ASN A 136 -9.56 -17.18 -11.56
CA ASN A 136 -10.04 -17.27 -12.92
C ASN A 136 -8.93 -17.78 -13.84
N ALA A 137 -9.19 -18.90 -14.53
CA ALA A 137 -8.24 -19.53 -15.45
C ALA A 137 -7.83 -18.66 -16.65
N ALA A 138 -8.63 -17.64 -16.98
CA ALA A 138 -8.32 -16.70 -18.04
C ALA A 138 -7.47 -15.50 -17.57
N ALA A 139 -7.31 -15.30 -16.26
CA ALA A 139 -6.55 -14.18 -15.71
C ALA A 139 -5.07 -14.29 -16.09
N LYS A 140 -4.53 -13.19 -16.61
CA LYS A 140 -3.14 -13.08 -17.05
C LYS A 140 -2.56 -11.77 -16.60
N TRP A 141 -1.28 -11.81 -16.27
CA TRP A 141 -0.45 -10.63 -16.10
C TRP A 141 -0.27 -9.90 -17.44
N SER A 142 0.13 -8.64 -17.38
CA SER A 142 0.36 -7.78 -18.55
C SER A 142 1.50 -8.25 -19.46
N ASP A 143 2.38 -9.14 -18.97
CA ASP A 143 3.39 -9.86 -19.74
C ASP A 143 2.87 -11.14 -20.43
N GLY A 144 1.60 -11.47 -20.22
CA GLY A 144 0.90 -12.63 -20.79
C GLY A 144 1.01 -13.92 -19.98
N THR A 145 1.78 -13.94 -18.89
CA THR A 145 1.88 -15.10 -17.99
C THR A 145 0.57 -15.28 -17.19
N PRO A 146 0.19 -16.52 -16.82
CA PRO A 146 -1.04 -16.74 -16.06
C PRO A 146 -0.93 -16.18 -14.63
N VAL A 147 -2.03 -15.65 -14.09
CA VAL A 147 -2.16 -15.38 -12.66
C VAL A 147 -2.39 -16.71 -11.94
N THR A 148 -1.63 -16.96 -10.87
CA THR A 148 -1.64 -18.25 -10.15
C THR A 148 -1.81 -18.07 -8.65
N ALA A 149 -2.21 -19.14 -7.96
CA ALA A 149 -2.34 -19.14 -6.51
C ALA A 149 -1.00 -18.86 -5.80
N GLU A 150 0.11 -19.21 -6.45
CA GLU A 150 1.47 -18.90 -6.00
C GLU A 150 1.72 -17.39 -5.94
N ASP A 151 1.16 -16.59 -6.86
CA ASP A 151 1.29 -15.13 -6.82
C ASP A 151 0.61 -14.56 -5.58
N VAL A 152 -0.56 -15.08 -5.21
CA VAL A 152 -1.30 -14.65 -4.02
C VAL A 152 -0.56 -15.03 -2.73
N ALA A 153 -0.09 -16.27 -2.63
CA ALA A 153 0.68 -16.76 -1.49
C ALA A 153 1.99 -15.98 -1.33
N TYR A 154 2.70 -15.74 -2.44
CA TYR A 154 3.97 -15.02 -2.43
C TYR A 154 3.78 -13.52 -2.10
N THR A 155 2.70 -12.90 -2.60
CA THR A 155 2.33 -11.52 -2.23
C THR A 155 2.24 -11.35 -0.72
N TRP A 156 1.53 -12.26 -0.05
CA TRP A 156 1.43 -12.27 1.41
C TRP A 156 2.80 -12.46 2.09
N ALA A 157 3.55 -13.47 1.65
CA ALA A 157 4.87 -13.76 2.20
C ALA A 157 5.81 -12.54 2.10
N SER A 158 5.82 -11.84 0.97
CA SER A 158 6.62 -10.63 0.76
C SER A 158 6.16 -9.46 1.63
N HIS A 159 4.85 -9.23 1.77
CA HIS A 159 4.34 -8.21 2.69
C HIS A 159 4.80 -8.45 4.14
N VAL A 160 4.77 -9.70 4.61
CA VAL A 160 5.26 -10.06 5.95
C VAL A 160 6.78 -9.92 6.05
N LYS A 161 7.54 -10.47 5.08
CA LYS A 161 9.02 -10.47 5.05
C LYS A 161 9.59 -9.06 5.09
N TYR A 162 9.04 -8.15 4.28
CA TYR A 162 9.51 -6.77 4.18
C TYR A 162 8.79 -5.81 5.12
N ASN A 163 7.84 -6.31 5.92
CA ASN A 163 7.04 -5.54 6.86
C ASN A 163 6.48 -4.27 6.21
N THR A 164 5.88 -4.43 5.02
CA THR A 164 5.14 -3.33 4.39
C THR A 164 3.96 -2.94 5.29
N GLN A 165 3.34 -1.80 5.01
CA GLN A 165 2.12 -1.36 5.70
C GLN A 165 1.02 -2.44 5.72
N PHE A 166 0.90 -3.23 4.66
CA PHE A 166 -0.10 -4.30 4.57
C PHE A 166 0.27 -5.54 5.36
N GLY A 167 1.56 -5.93 5.37
CA GLY A 167 2.02 -7.01 6.24
C GLY A 167 1.91 -6.63 7.71
N ALA A 168 2.32 -5.42 8.06
CA ALA A 168 2.24 -4.89 9.42
C ALA A 168 0.79 -4.81 9.94
N ALA A 169 -0.17 -4.42 9.09
CA ALA A 169 -1.58 -4.31 9.48
C ALA A 169 -2.31 -5.66 9.63
N ASN A 170 -1.85 -6.72 8.95
CA ASN A 170 -2.62 -7.96 8.82
C ASN A 170 -1.97 -9.20 9.47
N LYS A 171 -0.66 -9.19 9.76
CA LYS A 171 0.08 -10.39 10.24
C LYS A 171 -0.39 -10.96 11.59
N ASP A 172 -1.09 -10.15 12.38
CA ASP A 172 -1.67 -10.59 13.65
C ASP A 172 -3.03 -11.30 13.47
N PHE A 173 -3.60 -11.28 12.25
CA PHE A 173 -4.91 -11.83 11.93
C PHE A 173 -4.88 -12.91 10.86
N ILE A 174 -3.89 -12.88 9.96
CA ILE A 174 -3.66 -13.89 8.93
C ILE A 174 -2.42 -14.68 9.33
N ASP A 175 -2.54 -16.00 9.44
CA ASP A 175 -1.41 -16.88 9.74
C ASP A 175 -0.59 -17.16 8.48
N THR A 176 -1.27 -17.59 7.40
CA THR A 176 -0.63 -17.88 6.11
C THR A 176 -1.65 -17.83 4.96
N ILE A 177 -1.11 -17.73 3.74
CA ILE A 177 -1.86 -17.90 2.49
C ILE A 177 -1.13 -18.98 1.68
N GLU A 178 -1.86 -20.01 1.29
CA GLU A 178 -1.31 -21.20 0.65
C GLU A 178 -1.90 -21.38 -0.76
N ALA A 179 -1.04 -21.74 -1.70
CA ALA A 179 -1.43 -22.28 -2.99
C ALA A 179 -1.60 -23.80 -2.85
N VAL A 180 -2.84 -24.29 -2.95
CA VAL A 180 -3.12 -25.74 -2.88
C VAL A 180 -2.87 -26.41 -4.22
N ASP A 181 -3.18 -25.69 -5.28
CA ASP A 181 -2.92 -26.04 -6.68
C ASP A 181 -2.74 -24.73 -7.47
N PRO A 182 -2.50 -24.73 -8.79
CA PRO A 182 -2.26 -23.50 -9.55
C PRO A 182 -3.37 -22.43 -9.46
N GLN A 183 -4.59 -22.79 -9.08
CA GLN A 183 -5.75 -21.88 -9.06
C GLN A 183 -6.47 -21.82 -7.72
N THR A 184 -6.24 -22.77 -6.80
CA THR A 184 -6.92 -22.80 -5.50
C THR A 184 -6.05 -22.15 -4.42
N VAL A 185 -6.59 -21.12 -3.79
CA VAL A 185 -5.96 -20.39 -2.68
C VAL A 185 -6.69 -20.71 -1.37
N VAL A 186 -5.93 -20.95 -0.31
CA VAL A 186 -6.43 -21.06 1.07
C VAL A 186 -5.79 -19.99 1.93
N VAL A 187 -6.61 -19.16 2.56
CA VAL A 187 -6.21 -18.11 3.52
C VAL A 187 -6.54 -18.61 4.93
N LYS A 188 -5.52 -18.76 5.77
CA LYS A 188 -5.68 -19.25 7.14
C LYS A 188 -5.61 -18.10 8.13
N ALA A 189 -6.62 -18.00 8.99
CA ALA A 189 -6.66 -17.01 10.05
C ALA A 189 -5.69 -17.35 11.18
N LYS A 190 -5.15 -16.32 11.85
CA LYS A 190 -4.50 -16.48 13.14
C LYS A 190 -5.54 -16.92 14.16
N LEU A 191 -5.22 -17.96 14.94
CA LEU A 191 -6.11 -18.49 15.97
C LEU A 191 -5.70 -18.00 17.37
N GLY A 192 -6.71 -17.68 18.19
CA GLY A 192 -6.54 -17.43 19.62
C GLY A 192 -6.40 -18.71 20.43
N ALA A 193 -6.18 -18.56 21.74
CA ALA A 193 -6.08 -19.70 22.66
C ALA A 193 -7.36 -20.56 22.76
N ASP A 194 -8.51 -20.00 22.34
CA ASP A 194 -9.80 -20.69 22.28
C ASP A 194 -10.03 -21.43 20.94
N GLY A 195 -9.03 -21.44 20.05
CA GLY A 195 -9.10 -22.08 18.74
C GLY A 195 -9.91 -21.32 17.70
N LYS A 196 -10.38 -20.09 18.01
CA LYS A 196 -11.13 -19.25 17.06
C LYS A 196 -10.22 -18.27 16.34
N ALA A 197 -10.59 -17.85 15.14
CA ALA A 197 -9.92 -16.77 14.44
C ALA A 197 -9.90 -15.49 15.29
N VAL A 198 -8.73 -14.85 15.43
CA VAL A 198 -8.54 -13.62 16.19
C VAL A 198 -9.44 -12.51 15.66
N ASN A 199 -9.51 -12.37 14.33
CA ASN A 199 -10.44 -11.46 13.66
C ASN A 199 -10.78 -11.93 12.24
N PRO A 200 -11.83 -12.75 12.05
CA PRO A 200 -12.18 -13.27 10.73
C PRO A 200 -12.64 -12.18 9.74
N LEU A 201 -13.08 -11.02 10.23
CA LEU A 201 -13.50 -9.92 9.35
C LEU A 201 -12.31 -9.24 8.67
N ILE A 202 -11.16 -9.13 9.35
CA ILE A 202 -9.93 -8.62 8.73
C ILE A 202 -9.40 -9.60 7.69
N VAL A 203 -9.47 -10.90 8.00
CA VAL A 203 -9.09 -11.95 7.03
C VAL A 203 -9.94 -11.83 5.76
N ASN A 204 -11.26 -11.64 5.89
CA ASN A 204 -12.14 -11.43 4.74
C ASN A 204 -11.83 -10.11 3.99
N ALA A 205 -11.67 -9.00 4.72
CA ALA A 205 -11.42 -7.70 4.12
C ALA A 205 -10.16 -7.69 3.23
N TYR A 206 -9.09 -8.38 3.67
CA TYR A 206 -7.84 -8.52 2.94
C TYR A 206 -8.02 -8.97 1.48
N LEU A 207 -8.99 -9.85 1.22
CA LEU A 207 -9.28 -10.38 -0.13
C LEU A 207 -9.79 -9.31 -1.11
N SER A 208 -10.18 -8.14 -0.62
CA SER A 208 -10.73 -7.04 -1.43
C SER A 208 -10.06 -5.69 -1.24
N SER A 209 -9.18 -5.55 -0.25
CA SER A 209 -8.39 -4.35 0.00
C SER A 209 -6.95 -4.45 -0.48
N ASN A 210 -6.46 -5.67 -0.77
CA ASN A 210 -5.05 -5.92 -1.08
C ASN A 210 -4.86 -6.51 -2.48
N TYR A 211 -3.95 -5.91 -3.24
CA TYR A 211 -3.58 -6.36 -4.58
C TYR A 211 -2.93 -7.73 -4.55
N VAL A 212 -3.08 -8.46 -5.66
CA VAL A 212 -2.20 -9.58 -6.01
C VAL A 212 -1.03 -9.01 -6.81
N ILE A 213 0.19 -9.46 -6.49
CA ILE A 213 1.42 -9.01 -7.13
C ILE A 213 2.13 -10.24 -7.72
N GLN A 214 2.65 -10.11 -8.95
CA GLN A 214 3.28 -11.23 -9.65
C GLN A 214 4.54 -11.69 -8.92
N LYS A 215 4.62 -12.98 -8.57
CA LYS A 215 5.75 -13.60 -7.89
C LYS A 215 7.07 -13.38 -8.63
N ALA A 216 7.11 -13.62 -9.93
CA ALA A 216 8.32 -13.51 -10.74
C ALA A 216 8.88 -12.07 -10.77
N TRP A 217 8.02 -11.07 -10.89
CA TRP A 217 8.43 -9.67 -10.78
C TRP A 217 8.91 -9.34 -9.36
N THR A 218 8.20 -9.81 -8.33
CA THR A 218 8.65 -9.62 -6.94
C THR A 218 10.04 -10.21 -6.71
N GLU A 219 10.32 -11.42 -7.18
CA GLU A 219 11.67 -12.03 -7.10
C GLU A 219 12.74 -11.18 -7.83
N THR A 220 12.38 -10.55 -8.95
CA THR A 220 13.26 -9.62 -9.67
C THR A 220 13.53 -8.35 -8.84
N LEU A 221 12.51 -7.81 -8.19
CA LEU A 221 12.63 -6.68 -7.27
C LEU A 221 13.49 -7.06 -6.05
N GLU A 222 13.29 -8.24 -5.46
CA GLU A 222 14.11 -8.74 -4.35
C GLU A 222 15.58 -8.86 -4.75
N ALA A 223 15.86 -9.40 -5.95
CA ALA A 223 17.21 -9.56 -6.47
C ALA A 223 17.91 -8.21 -6.69
N ARG A 224 17.24 -7.23 -7.33
CA ARG A 224 17.85 -5.92 -7.61
C ARG A 224 18.05 -5.07 -6.35
N THR A 225 17.27 -5.31 -5.31
CA THR A 225 17.40 -4.64 -4.00
C THR A 225 18.24 -5.42 -3.01
N ALA A 226 18.81 -6.57 -3.42
CA ALA A 226 19.57 -7.49 -2.58
C ALA A 226 18.83 -7.90 -1.29
N GLY A 227 17.49 -7.93 -1.33
CA GLY A 227 16.64 -8.22 -0.19
C GLY A 227 16.62 -7.15 0.91
N ASP A 228 17.15 -5.96 0.67
CA ASP A 228 17.04 -4.85 1.63
C ASP A 228 15.61 -4.30 1.64
N ALA A 229 14.98 -4.28 2.82
CA ALA A 229 13.57 -3.91 2.94
C ALA A 229 13.30 -2.44 2.58
N ALA A 230 14.22 -1.54 2.92
CA ALA A 230 14.07 -0.12 2.62
C ALA A 230 14.20 0.13 1.10
N ALA A 231 15.18 -0.48 0.46
CA ALA A 231 15.35 -0.43 -0.98
C ALA A 231 14.17 -1.08 -1.73
N PHE A 232 13.68 -2.23 -1.25
CA PHE A 232 12.51 -2.93 -1.81
C PHE A 232 11.26 -2.04 -1.84
N MET A 233 10.98 -1.31 -0.76
CA MET A 233 9.83 -0.40 -0.69
C MET A 233 10.08 0.97 -1.35
N ALA A 234 11.34 1.39 -1.52
CA ALA A 234 11.70 2.67 -2.13
C ALA A 234 11.91 2.58 -3.67
N ASP A 235 11.97 1.38 -4.23
CA ASP A 235 12.11 1.17 -5.67
C ASP A 235 10.93 1.80 -6.44
N VAL A 236 11.22 2.45 -7.57
CA VAL A 236 10.22 3.18 -8.37
C VAL A 236 9.30 2.24 -9.15
N ALA A 237 9.78 1.03 -9.49
CA ALA A 237 9.03 -0.01 -10.18
C ALA A 237 8.40 0.40 -11.52
N ASP A 238 9.10 1.20 -12.33
CA ASP A 238 8.66 1.53 -13.71
C ASP A 238 8.49 0.27 -14.61
N ASP A 239 9.02 -0.88 -14.16
CA ASP A 239 8.93 -2.18 -14.79
C ASP A 239 7.86 -3.11 -14.19
N ALA A 240 6.98 -2.58 -13.32
CA ALA A 240 5.96 -3.37 -12.65
C ALA A 240 5.06 -4.14 -13.64
N VAL A 241 4.91 -5.44 -13.40
CA VAL A 241 3.94 -6.29 -14.08
C VAL A 241 2.62 -6.25 -13.31
N TYR A 242 1.50 -6.15 -14.03
CA TYR A 242 0.19 -5.81 -13.47
C TYR A 242 -0.93 -6.64 -14.09
N SER A 243 -2.10 -6.74 -13.45
CA SER A 243 -3.17 -7.67 -13.85
C SER A 243 -4.37 -7.03 -14.54
N GLY A 244 -4.59 -5.72 -14.33
CA GLY A 244 -5.70 -4.94 -14.92
C GLY A 244 -5.44 -4.41 -16.32
#